data_AF-A0A6F9AA02-F1
#
_entry.id   AF-A0A6F9AA02-F1
#
_cell.length_a   1.000
_cell.length_b   1.000
_cell.length_c   1.000
_cell.angle_alpha   90.00
_cell.angle_beta   90.00
_cell.angle_gamma   90.00
#
_symmetry.space_group_name_H-M   'P 1'
#
loop_
_entity.id
_entity.type
_entity.pdbx_description
1 polymer ?
#
loop_
_entity_poly.entity_id
_entity_poly.type
_entity_poly.pdbx_seq_one_letter_code
_entity_poly.pdbx_strand_id
1 'polypeptide(L)'
;MAMFYSNERDSRANWRQHVWKQLGPWECEQSCLSVENDRIQVCPTEGKLWAANYSQFYGMSLDEGLRYRLGTQRPSRTIMSMNEMQVNMDPQNDRLPQYFNAAEKWPGKIHEPLDQGNCAASWAFSTAAVASDRISIQSMGHMTPQLSPQNLISCDTRNQGGCAGGRIDGAWWYLRRRGVVTEECYPFSAPQQTPAEVGRCMMQSRSVGRGKRQATARCPSTHTYHNDIYQSTPPYRLSSNEKEIMKEIVDNGPVQAILEVHEDFFVYKSGIYKHTDVSFTKPPHYRKHNTHSVRITGWGEDRNYDGTTNKYWTSVHH
;
A
#
# COMPACT_ATOMS: atom_id res chain seq x y z
N MET A 1 10.78 -3.40 10.66
CA MET A 1 9.89 -2.94 9.57
C MET A 1 9.16 -1.72 10.03
N ALA A 2 9.15 -0.72 9.15
CA ALA A 2 8.69 0.64 9.43
C ALA A 2 7.25 0.84 8.97
N MET A 3 6.40 1.33 9.88
CA MET A 3 5.05 1.82 9.60
C MET A 3 4.97 3.30 9.90
N PHE A 4 4.43 4.10 8.98
CA PHE A 4 4.13 5.51 9.24
C PHE A 4 2.63 5.81 9.09
N TYR A 5 2.14 6.75 9.90
CA TYR A 5 0.78 7.25 9.85
C TYR A 5 0.80 8.74 9.50
N SER A 6 0.36 9.09 8.30
CA SER A 6 0.19 10.49 7.92
C SER A 6 -0.94 11.10 8.74
N ASN A 7 -0.59 11.89 9.76
CA ASN A 7 -1.56 12.65 10.54
C ASN A 7 -1.90 13.93 9.75
N GLU A 8 -3.16 14.07 9.33
CA GLU A 8 -3.69 15.18 8.48
C GLU A 8 -3.58 16.59 9.08
N ARG A 9 -2.90 16.80 10.21
CA ARG A 9 -2.62 18.17 10.69
C ARG A 9 -1.41 18.81 10.01
N ASP A 10 -0.64 18.07 9.23
CA ASP A 10 0.47 18.62 8.44
C ASP A 10 0.34 18.16 6.98
N SER A 11 -0.41 18.95 6.21
CA SER A 11 -0.77 18.74 4.81
C SER A 11 0.42 18.92 3.85
N ARG A 12 1.39 18.00 3.87
CA ARG A 12 2.56 18.03 2.97
C ARG A 12 2.97 16.71 2.30
N ALA A 13 2.11 15.68 2.29
CA ALA A 13 2.41 14.43 1.60
C ALA A 13 1.65 14.34 0.27
N ASN A 14 2.37 14.63 -0.81
CA ASN A 14 1.96 14.58 -2.21
C ASN A 14 2.36 13.22 -2.81
N TRP A 15 1.55 12.59 -3.67
CA TRP A 15 1.81 11.20 -4.15
C TRP A 15 1.92 11.08 -5.68
N ARG A 16 2.80 10.20 -6.18
CA ARG A 16 2.95 9.85 -7.61
C ARG A 16 2.85 8.32 -7.80
N GLN A 17 2.27 7.89 -8.94
CA GLN A 17 2.20 6.48 -9.34
C GLN A 17 2.92 6.29 -10.69
N HIS A 18 3.71 5.22 -10.80
CA HIS A 18 4.19 4.70 -12.10
C HIS A 18 3.34 3.48 -12.48
N VAL A 19 2.69 3.54 -13.64
CA VAL A 19 1.93 2.43 -14.24
C VAL A 19 2.71 1.92 -15.46
N TRP A 20 3.05 0.63 -15.48
CA TRP A 20 3.61 -0.02 -16.68
C TRP A 20 2.46 -0.66 -17.49
N LYS A 21 2.17 -0.13 -18.69
CA LYS A 21 1.46 -0.86 -19.78
C LYS A 21 1.56 -0.14 -21.14
N GLN A 22 1.63 -0.95 -22.21
CA GLN A 22 1.82 -0.56 -23.62
C GLN A 22 0.74 0.40 -24.17
N LEU A 23 1.16 1.28 -25.10
CA LEU A 23 0.40 2.38 -25.69
C LEU A 23 -0.45 1.99 -26.91
N GLY A 24 -1.61 2.65 -27.05
CA GLY A 24 -2.33 2.92 -28.30
C GLY A 24 -3.11 4.24 -28.19
N PRO A 25 -3.29 5.05 -29.26
CA PRO A 25 -3.76 6.44 -29.14
C PRO A 25 -5.23 6.64 -29.56
N TRP A 26 -6.00 7.50 -28.86
CA TRP A 26 -7.20 8.19 -29.41
C TRP A 26 -7.48 9.53 -28.71
N GLU A 27 -7.97 10.50 -29.49
CA GLU A 27 -8.20 11.93 -29.21
C GLU A 27 -9.51 12.24 -28.43
N CYS A 28 -9.64 13.49 -27.95
CA CYS A 28 -10.64 13.94 -26.98
C CYS A 28 -11.64 14.96 -27.58
N GLU A 29 -12.95 14.67 -27.50
CA GLU A 29 -14.04 15.64 -27.80
C GLU A 29 -14.80 16.09 -26.54
N GLN A 30 -15.29 17.33 -26.59
CA GLN A 30 -15.73 18.22 -25.50
C GLN A 30 -17.05 17.81 -24.80
N SER A 31 -17.23 18.28 -23.55
CA SER A 31 -18.48 18.38 -22.73
C SER A 31 -18.82 17.26 -21.71
N CYS A 32 -19.56 17.65 -20.64
CA CYS A 32 -19.48 17.27 -19.20
C CYS A 32 -20.76 16.63 -18.59
N LEU A 33 -20.77 16.30 -17.27
CA LEU A 33 -21.46 15.14 -16.65
C LEU A 33 -22.97 15.02 -16.26
N SER A 34 -23.50 13.78 -16.39
CA SER A 34 -24.22 12.82 -15.49
C SER A 34 -23.47 11.48 -15.13
N VAL A 35 -23.95 10.64 -14.22
CA VAL A 35 -23.23 9.40 -13.74
C VAL A 35 -23.80 8.13 -14.36
N GLU A 36 -24.37 8.30 -15.54
CA GLU A 36 -24.63 7.28 -16.53
C GLU A 36 -24.24 7.96 -17.83
N ASN A 37 -23.12 7.54 -18.42
CA ASN A 37 -22.47 8.26 -19.51
C ASN A 37 -21.68 9.52 -19.16
N ASP A 38 -21.22 9.73 -17.90
CA ASP A 38 -20.35 10.89 -17.74
C ASP A 38 -19.22 10.99 -16.71
N ARG A 39 -18.36 11.92 -17.14
CA ARG A 39 -16.94 12.15 -16.98
C ARG A 39 -16.60 13.07 -15.83
N ILE A 40 -16.12 12.60 -14.68
CA ILE A 40 -15.69 13.47 -13.58
C ILE A 40 -14.64 14.47 -14.11
N GLN A 41 -15.07 15.70 -14.43
CA GLN A 41 -14.19 16.81 -14.74
C GLN A 41 -13.77 17.39 -13.40
N VAL A 42 -12.67 16.88 -12.88
CA VAL A 42 -11.84 17.69 -11.99
C VAL A 42 -11.29 18.82 -12.87
N CYS A 43 -11.90 20.01 -12.79
CA CYS A 43 -11.29 21.21 -13.34
C CYS A 43 -9.91 21.35 -12.70
N PRO A 44 -8.81 21.45 -13.49
CA PRO A 44 -7.48 21.64 -12.96
C PRO A 44 -7.39 23.06 -12.40
N THR A 45 -7.87 23.25 -11.17
CA THR A 45 -7.58 24.42 -10.38
C THR A 45 -6.22 24.15 -9.75
N GLU A 46 -5.18 24.67 -10.41
CA GLU A 46 -3.81 24.80 -9.91
C GLU A 46 -2.97 23.53 -9.71
N GLY A 47 -3.00 22.58 -10.66
CA GLY A 47 -1.84 21.71 -10.86
C GLY A 47 -2.11 20.32 -11.41
N LYS A 48 -1.32 19.95 -12.42
CA LYS A 48 -0.92 18.60 -12.89
C LYS A 48 -1.68 17.39 -12.29
N LEU A 49 -2.99 17.33 -12.43
CA LEU A 49 -3.78 16.15 -12.07
C LEU A 49 -4.57 15.72 -13.29
N TRP A 50 -4.27 14.53 -13.79
CA TRP A 50 -5.01 13.95 -14.91
C TRP A 50 -5.99 12.93 -14.36
N ALA A 51 -7.19 12.89 -14.93
CA ALA A 51 -8.20 11.88 -14.62
C ALA A 51 -8.25 10.79 -15.70
N ALA A 52 -8.55 9.55 -15.33
CA ALA A 52 -8.79 8.43 -16.23
C ALA A 52 -10.08 7.70 -15.89
N ASN A 53 -10.70 7.12 -16.91
CA ASN A 53 -11.76 6.16 -16.72
C ASN A 53 -11.15 4.75 -16.65
N TYR A 54 -11.25 4.13 -15.48
CA TYR A 54 -10.67 2.82 -15.23
C TYR A 54 -11.73 1.73 -15.39
N SER A 55 -11.52 0.82 -16.34
CA SER A 55 -12.46 -0.28 -16.60
C SER A 55 -12.72 -1.15 -15.35
N GLN A 56 -11.75 -1.24 -14.43
CA GLN A 56 -11.92 -1.97 -13.17
C GLN A 56 -12.94 -1.36 -12.18
N PHE A 57 -13.41 -0.14 -12.45
CA PHE A 57 -14.46 0.53 -11.66
C PHE A 57 -15.77 0.68 -12.44
N TYR A 58 -15.87 0.15 -13.66
CA TYR A 58 -17.09 0.27 -14.45
C TYR A 58 -18.22 -0.55 -13.81
N GLY A 59 -19.39 0.07 -13.67
CA GLY A 59 -20.56 -0.53 -13.01
C GLY A 59 -20.45 -0.62 -11.48
N MET A 60 -19.39 -0.07 -10.88
CA MET A 60 -19.21 -0.01 -9.43
C MET A 60 -19.65 1.36 -8.90
N SER A 61 -20.51 1.38 -7.88
CA SER A 61 -20.83 2.61 -7.17
C SER A 61 -19.64 3.09 -6.33
N LEU A 62 -19.59 4.39 -6.01
CA LEU A 62 -18.57 4.94 -5.12
C LEU A 62 -18.56 4.23 -3.75
N ASP A 63 -19.72 3.86 -3.21
CA ASP A 63 -19.80 3.11 -1.95
C ASP A 63 -19.18 1.72 -2.05
N GLU A 64 -19.41 1.02 -3.17
CA GLU A 64 -18.77 -0.26 -3.44
C GLU A 64 -17.26 -0.10 -3.63
N GLY A 65 -16.81 0.96 -4.32
CA GLY A 65 -15.39 1.29 -4.46
C GLY A 65 -14.73 1.50 -3.10
N LEU A 66 -15.33 2.35 -2.27
CA LEU A 66 -14.86 2.62 -0.91
C LEU A 66 -14.89 1.38 -0.01
N ARG A 67 -15.87 0.49 -0.19
CA ARG A 67 -16.04 -0.71 0.63
C ARG A 67 -15.13 -1.87 0.20
N TYR A 68 -14.92 -2.06 -1.10
CA TYR A 68 -14.21 -3.22 -1.63
C TYR A 68 -12.75 -2.94 -1.99
N ARG A 69 -12.37 -1.68 -2.20
CA ARG A 69 -10.97 -1.29 -2.50
C ARG A 69 -10.25 -0.70 -1.30
N LEU A 70 -10.98 -0.16 -0.32
CA LEU A 70 -10.40 0.45 0.88
C LEU A 70 -10.82 -0.34 2.12
N GLY A 71 -9.84 -0.90 2.83
CA GLY A 71 -10.10 -1.74 4.00
C GLY A 71 -9.03 -1.69 5.06
N THR A 72 -8.14 -0.70 5.02
CA THR A 72 -7.20 -0.56 6.12
C THR A 72 -7.89 0.10 7.29
N GLN A 73 -7.90 -0.53 8.45
CA GLN A 73 -8.44 0.05 9.67
C GLN A 73 -7.39 0.96 10.32
N ARG A 74 -7.82 2.10 10.85
CA ARG A 74 -6.93 3.03 11.57
C ARG A 74 -6.31 2.34 12.81
N PRO A 75 -5.02 2.54 13.09
CA PRO A 75 -4.38 2.01 14.29
C PRO A 75 -5.08 2.54 15.55
N SER A 76 -5.13 1.70 16.60
CA SER A 76 -5.65 2.15 17.90
C SER A 76 -4.79 3.26 18.50
N ARG A 77 -5.37 4.11 19.35
CA ARG A 77 -4.65 5.17 20.07
C ARG A 77 -3.38 4.67 20.77
N THR A 78 -3.43 3.47 21.36
CA THR A 78 -2.28 2.84 22.03
C THR A 78 -1.08 2.65 21.10
N ILE A 79 -1.32 2.35 19.81
CA ILE A 79 -0.27 2.16 18.81
C ILE A 79 0.25 3.50 18.32
N MET A 80 -0.63 4.48 18.18
CA MET A 80 -0.22 5.86 17.88
C MET A 80 0.64 6.44 19.02
N SER A 81 0.40 6.04 20.27
CA SER A 81 1.21 6.43 21.42
C SER A 81 2.44 5.57 21.68
N MET A 82 2.73 4.55 20.85
CA MET A 82 3.99 3.81 20.97
C MET A 82 5.17 4.69 20.58
N ASN A 83 6.32 4.44 21.22
CA ASN A 83 7.56 5.13 20.91
C ASN A 83 7.89 4.97 19.42
N GLU A 84 8.13 6.10 18.78
CA GLU A 84 8.63 6.18 17.42
C GLU A 84 10.09 5.71 17.41
N MET A 85 10.48 4.95 16.39
CA MET A 85 11.89 4.67 16.21
C MET A 85 12.57 5.97 15.79
N GLN A 86 13.50 6.44 16.61
CA GLN A 86 14.32 7.59 16.29
C GLN A 86 15.39 7.13 15.30
N VAL A 87 15.30 7.60 14.06
CA VAL A 87 16.37 7.39 13.09
C VAL A 87 17.47 8.37 13.44
N ASN A 88 18.64 7.86 13.87
CA ASN A 88 19.77 8.72 14.16
C ASN A 88 20.27 9.31 12.83
N MET A 89 20.00 10.60 12.61
CA MET A 89 20.48 11.32 11.44
C MET A 89 21.55 12.31 11.85
N ASP A 90 22.71 12.20 11.21
CA ASP A 90 23.76 13.21 11.28
C ASP A 90 23.49 14.29 10.23
N PRO A 91 23.17 15.54 10.63
CA PRO A 91 22.87 16.61 9.68
C PRO A 91 24.01 16.96 8.71
N GLN A 92 25.26 16.62 9.05
CA GLN A 92 26.42 16.87 8.20
C GLN A 92 26.71 15.72 7.25
N ASN A 93 26.50 14.47 7.68
CA ASN A 93 26.86 13.27 6.92
C ASN A 93 25.67 12.64 6.17
N ASP A 94 24.44 12.77 6.67
CA ASP A 94 23.24 12.20 6.05
C ASP A 94 22.58 13.17 5.08
N ARG A 95 23.25 13.43 3.95
CA ARG A 95 22.68 14.17 2.82
C ARG A 95 21.79 13.25 1.99
N LEU A 96 20.48 13.35 2.21
CA LEU A 96 19.47 12.62 1.44
C LEU A 96 19.34 13.19 0.02
N PRO A 97 19.21 12.35 -1.03
CA PRO A 97 19.06 12.81 -2.40
C PRO A 97 17.68 13.44 -2.64
N GLN A 98 17.58 14.35 -3.61
CA GLN A 98 16.31 14.96 -4.04
C GLN A 98 15.36 13.97 -4.70
N TYR A 99 15.91 12.93 -5.33
CA TYR A 99 15.17 11.84 -5.94
C TYR A 99 15.70 10.50 -5.43
N PHE A 100 14.78 9.58 -5.15
CA PHE A 100 15.13 8.22 -4.77
C PHE A 100 14.10 7.24 -5.31
N ASN A 101 14.60 6.12 -5.83
CA ASN A 101 13.80 5.00 -6.29
C ASN A 101 14.40 3.69 -5.76
N ALA A 102 13.64 2.97 -4.94
CA ALA A 102 14.09 1.71 -4.36
C ALA A 102 14.42 0.64 -5.42
N ALA A 103 13.71 0.62 -6.55
CA ALA A 103 13.96 -0.37 -7.60
C ALA A 103 15.29 -0.11 -8.33
N GLU A 104 15.69 1.16 -8.45
CA GLU A 104 17.00 1.54 -8.99
C GLU A 104 18.13 1.23 -8.01
N LYS A 105 17.92 1.50 -6.71
CA LYS A 105 18.93 1.22 -5.68
C LYS A 105 19.12 -0.28 -5.44
N TRP A 106 18.04 -1.07 -5.51
CA TRP A 106 18.07 -2.51 -5.27
C TRP A 106 17.44 -3.31 -6.42
N PRO A 107 18.14 -3.40 -7.57
CA PRO A 107 17.64 -4.15 -8.73
C PRO A 107 17.33 -5.60 -8.37
N GLY A 108 16.16 -6.08 -8.83
CA GLY A 108 15.69 -7.45 -8.61
C GLY A 108 15.24 -7.75 -7.18
N LYS A 109 15.16 -6.76 -6.28
CA LYS A 109 14.77 -6.95 -4.87
C LYS A 109 13.47 -6.25 -4.50
N ILE A 110 12.92 -5.45 -5.40
CA ILE A 110 11.60 -4.82 -5.26
C ILE A 110 10.62 -5.59 -6.13
N HIS A 111 9.61 -6.20 -5.52
CA HIS A 111 8.65 -7.04 -6.23
C HIS A 111 7.56 -6.20 -6.90
N GLU A 112 7.07 -6.70 -8.04
CA GLU A 112 5.92 -6.14 -8.74
C GLU A 112 4.66 -6.15 -7.86
N PRO A 113 3.76 -5.16 -8.03
CA PRO A 113 2.50 -5.14 -7.32
C PRO A 113 1.59 -6.29 -7.72
N LEU A 114 1.01 -6.94 -6.71
CA LEU A 114 -0.17 -7.78 -6.88
C LEU A 114 -1.45 -6.93 -6.80
N ASP A 115 -2.50 -7.34 -7.51
CA ASP A 115 -3.82 -6.69 -7.51
C ASP A 115 -4.73 -7.33 -6.46
N GLN A 116 -5.22 -6.53 -5.52
CA GLN A 116 -6.13 -6.95 -4.45
C GLN A 116 -7.56 -7.23 -4.95
N GLY A 117 -7.89 -6.84 -6.18
CA GLY A 117 -9.24 -6.98 -6.73
C GLY A 117 -10.30 -6.30 -5.86
N ASN A 118 -11.49 -6.89 -5.82
CA ASN A 118 -12.60 -6.41 -4.99
C ASN A 118 -12.58 -7.03 -3.58
N CYS A 119 -11.39 -7.04 -2.97
CA CYS A 119 -11.16 -7.46 -1.59
C CYS A 119 -10.52 -6.28 -0.86
N ALA A 120 -11.11 -5.85 0.27
CA ALA A 120 -10.64 -4.70 1.03
C ALA A 120 -9.39 -5.06 1.87
N ALA A 121 -8.35 -5.59 1.21
CA ALA A 121 -7.21 -6.24 1.82
C ALA A 121 -5.89 -5.51 1.61
N SER A 122 -5.91 -4.21 1.27
CA SER A 122 -4.70 -3.40 1.14
C SER A 122 -3.76 -3.53 2.35
N TRP A 123 -4.33 -3.71 3.55
CA TRP A 123 -3.62 -3.98 4.79
C TRP A 123 -2.72 -5.22 4.71
N ALA A 124 -3.19 -6.30 4.07
CA ALA A 124 -2.44 -7.54 3.90
C ALA A 124 -1.44 -7.44 2.74
N PHE A 125 -1.88 -6.88 1.61
CA PHE A 125 -1.06 -6.72 0.40
C PHE A 125 0.17 -5.85 0.64
N SER A 126 -0.02 -4.64 1.16
CA SER A 126 1.10 -3.73 1.44
C SER A 126 2.03 -4.27 2.53
N THR A 127 1.51 -4.99 3.52
CA THR A 127 2.34 -5.64 4.55
C THR A 127 3.21 -6.74 3.91
N ALA A 128 2.61 -7.63 3.12
CA ALA A 128 3.32 -8.71 2.43
C ALA A 128 4.35 -8.15 1.45
N ALA A 129 4.01 -7.12 0.67
CA ALA A 129 4.91 -6.49 -0.30
C ALA A 129 6.12 -5.84 0.38
N VAL A 130 5.92 -5.04 1.44
CA VAL A 130 7.02 -4.42 2.21
C VAL A 130 7.89 -5.48 2.86
N ALA A 131 7.29 -6.55 3.41
CA ALA A 131 8.05 -7.63 4.01
C ALA A 131 8.89 -8.39 2.98
N SER A 132 8.34 -8.67 1.80
CA SER A 132 9.02 -9.34 0.68
C SER A 132 10.26 -8.55 0.27
N ASP A 133 10.11 -7.26 -0.01
CA ASP A 133 11.22 -6.41 -0.46
C ASP A 133 12.31 -6.30 0.60
N ARG A 134 11.93 -6.14 1.87
CA ARG A 134 12.91 -6.02 2.95
C ARG A 134 13.66 -7.31 3.18
N ILE A 135 13.02 -8.48 3.03
CA ILE A 135 13.73 -9.77 3.08
C ILE A 135 14.73 -9.85 1.92
N SER A 136 14.35 -9.43 0.71
CA SER A 136 15.25 -9.36 -0.44
C SER A 136 16.45 -8.44 -0.23
N ILE A 137 16.21 -7.25 0.31
CA ILE A 137 17.25 -6.25 0.58
C ILE A 137 18.20 -6.73 1.69
N GLN A 138 17.65 -7.17 2.83
CA GLN A 138 18.44 -7.55 4.00
C GLN A 138 19.21 -8.86 3.80
N SER A 139 18.70 -9.77 2.96
CA SER A 139 19.43 -10.96 2.56
C SER A 139 20.45 -10.70 1.46
N MET A 140 20.67 -9.44 1.04
CA MET A 140 21.53 -9.07 -0.10
C MET A 140 21.15 -9.79 -1.40
N GLY A 141 19.89 -10.23 -1.54
CA GLY A 141 19.40 -11.00 -2.68
C GLY A 141 19.63 -12.50 -2.60
N HIS A 142 20.14 -13.04 -1.48
CA HIS A 142 20.20 -14.49 -1.27
C HIS A 142 18.83 -15.14 -1.19
N MET A 143 17.80 -14.38 -0.81
CA MET A 143 16.41 -14.81 -0.84
C MET A 143 15.56 -13.70 -1.41
N THR A 144 14.69 -13.99 -2.38
CA THR A 144 13.73 -13.01 -2.92
C THR A 144 12.30 -13.54 -2.88
N PRO A 145 11.75 -13.81 -1.68
CA PRO A 145 10.42 -14.38 -1.56
C PRO A 145 9.36 -13.29 -1.74
N GLN A 146 8.47 -13.48 -2.70
CA GLN A 146 7.20 -12.75 -2.74
C GLN A 146 6.23 -13.43 -1.76
N LEU A 147 5.92 -12.76 -0.65
CA LEU A 147 5.07 -13.30 0.42
C LEU A 147 3.58 -13.26 0.06
N SER A 148 2.83 -14.25 0.54
CA SER A 148 1.40 -14.40 0.26
C SER A 148 0.54 -13.43 1.07
N PRO A 149 -0.13 -12.43 0.45
CA PRO A 149 -1.22 -11.70 1.10
C PRO A 149 -2.39 -12.61 1.45
N GLN A 150 -2.69 -13.64 0.65
CA GLN A 150 -3.76 -14.59 0.94
C GLN A 150 -3.59 -15.28 2.29
N ASN A 151 -2.35 -15.61 2.67
CA ASN A 151 -2.06 -16.20 3.96
C ASN A 151 -2.45 -15.26 5.10
N LEU A 152 -2.18 -13.96 5.00
CA LEU A 152 -2.64 -12.97 5.98
C LEU A 152 -4.16 -12.86 5.98
N ILE A 153 -4.78 -12.72 4.81
CA ILE A 153 -6.23 -12.55 4.65
C ILE A 153 -7.02 -13.71 5.28
N SER A 154 -6.57 -14.94 5.05
CA SER A 154 -7.28 -16.15 5.50
C SER A 154 -6.91 -16.59 6.91
N CYS A 155 -5.68 -16.31 7.38
CA CYS A 155 -5.14 -16.90 8.61
C CYS A 155 -4.87 -15.92 9.75
N ASP A 156 -4.71 -14.63 9.48
CA ASP A 156 -4.69 -13.60 10.52
C ASP A 156 -6.14 -13.19 10.81
N THR A 157 -6.80 -13.88 11.74
CA THR A 157 -8.23 -13.70 12.03
C THR A 157 -8.51 -12.94 13.33
N ARG A 158 -7.47 -12.59 14.10
CA ARG A 158 -7.65 -11.95 15.40
C ARG A 158 -7.82 -10.44 15.23
N ASN A 159 -9.05 -9.96 15.33
CA ASN A 159 -9.43 -8.56 15.08
C ASN A 159 -9.11 -8.10 13.64
N GLN A 160 -9.23 -9.03 12.69
CA GLN A 160 -9.02 -8.83 11.26
C GLN A 160 -10.22 -9.40 10.51
N GLY A 161 -10.68 -8.70 9.49
CA GLY A 161 -11.86 -9.07 8.69
C GLY A 161 -11.54 -9.66 7.33
N GLY A 162 -10.29 -10.01 7.04
CA GLY A 162 -9.88 -10.48 5.71
C GLY A 162 -10.20 -9.45 4.62
N CYS A 163 -11.11 -9.80 3.70
CA CYS A 163 -11.60 -8.90 2.65
C CYS A 163 -12.59 -7.83 3.12
N ALA A 164 -13.01 -7.83 4.39
CA ALA A 164 -13.78 -6.75 5.00
C ALA A 164 -12.89 -5.69 5.69
N GLY A 165 -11.57 -5.84 5.57
CA GLY A 165 -10.60 -4.92 6.12
C GLY A 165 -9.82 -5.45 7.32
N GLY A 166 -8.75 -4.76 7.66
CA GLY A 166 -7.82 -5.19 8.70
C GLY A 166 -6.80 -4.12 9.06
N ARG A 167 -6.10 -4.40 10.14
CA ARG A 167 -5.11 -3.55 10.79
C ARG A 167 -3.71 -3.97 10.38
N ILE A 168 -2.90 -2.98 9.99
CA ILE A 168 -1.50 -3.21 9.62
C ILE A 168 -0.66 -3.70 10.80
N ASP A 169 -0.94 -3.23 12.02
CA ASP A 169 -0.21 -3.66 13.21
C ASP A 169 -0.47 -5.13 13.54
N GLY A 170 -1.72 -5.59 13.37
CA GLY A 170 -2.08 -7.00 13.50
C GLY A 170 -1.31 -7.87 12.51
N ALA A 171 -1.25 -7.44 11.25
CA ALA A 171 -0.55 -8.13 10.18
C ALA A 171 0.96 -8.26 10.44
N TRP A 172 1.61 -7.20 10.90
CA TRP A 172 3.03 -7.26 11.26
C TRP A 172 3.29 -8.14 12.48
N TRP A 173 2.41 -8.10 13.49
CA TRP A 173 2.50 -9.00 14.63
C TRP A 173 2.28 -10.46 14.23
N TYR A 174 1.39 -10.71 13.27
CA TYR A 174 1.18 -12.02 12.69
C TYR A 174 2.45 -12.49 11.97
N LEU A 175 3.03 -11.68 11.08
CA LEU A 175 4.29 -12.01 10.42
C LEU A 175 5.41 -12.33 11.41
N ARG A 176 5.54 -11.56 12.49
CA ARG A 176 6.56 -11.82 13.51
C ARG A 176 6.33 -13.15 14.22
N ARG A 177 5.09 -13.40 14.67
CA ARG A 177 4.76 -14.52 15.56
C ARG A 177 4.49 -15.81 14.82
N ARG A 178 3.79 -15.74 13.69
CA ARG A 178 3.31 -16.87 12.89
C ARG A 178 4.09 -17.00 11.60
N GLY A 179 4.45 -15.88 10.99
CA GLY A 179 5.02 -15.86 9.65
C GLY A 179 4.00 -16.25 8.59
N VAL A 180 4.41 -16.15 7.33
CA VAL A 180 3.58 -16.51 6.16
C VAL A 180 4.41 -17.29 5.15
N VAL A 181 3.72 -18.00 4.25
CA VAL A 181 4.35 -18.61 3.07
C VAL A 181 4.45 -17.63 1.91
N THR A 182 5.10 -18.06 0.82
CA THR A 182 5.17 -17.31 -0.44
C THR A 182 3.84 -17.29 -1.19
N GLU A 183 3.67 -16.29 -2.05
CA GLU A 183 2.57 -16.17 -3.00
C GLU A 183 2.51 -17.40 -3.93
N GLU A 184 3.65 -17.94 -4.34
CA GLU A 184 3.72 -19.17 -5.12
C GLU A 184 3.08 -20.36 -4.40
N CYS A 185 3.24 -20.45 -3.08
CA CYS A 185 2.68 -21.52 -2.25
C CYS A 185 1.19 -21.32 -1.96
N TYR A 186 0.78 -20.10 -1.62
CA TYR A 186 -0.61 -19.76 -1.32
C TYR A 186 -1.05 -18.53 -2.14
N PRO A 187 -1.39 -18.69 -3.43
CA PRO A 187 -1.73 -17.58 -4.29
C PRO A 187 -3.00 -16.85 -3.85
N PHE A 188 -3.03 -15.54 -4.07
CA PHE A 188 -4.23 -14.75 -3.91
C PHE A 188 -5.30 -15.16 -4.93
N SER A 189 -6.51 -15.33 -4.43
CA SER A 189 -7.68 -15.57 -5.25
C SER A 189 -8.71 -14.50 -4.94
N ALA A 190 -8.95 -13.60 -5.89
CA ALA A 190 -9.98 -12.59 -5.77
C ALA A 190 -11.34 -13.26 -5.49
N PRO A 191 -12.14 -12.72 -4.55
CA PRO A 191 -13.47 -13.25 -4.29
C PRO A 191 -14.35 -13.20 -5.54
N GLN A 192 -15.05 -14.29 -5.84
CA GLN A 192 -15.99 -14.34 -6.97
C GLN A 192 -17.30 -13.56 -6.70
N GLN A 193 -17.66 -13.37 -5.43
CA GLN A 193 -18.87 -12.65 -5.00
C GLN A 193 -18.56 -11.80 -3.75
N THR A 194 -19.29 -10.71 -3.59
CA THR A 194 -19.19 -9.80 -2.43
C THR A 194 -20.51 -9.79 -1.63
N PRO A 195 -20.48 -9.78 -0.27
CA PRO A 195 -19.29 -9.80 0.58
C PRO A 195 -18.54 -11.12 0.49
N ALA A 196 -17.22 -11.04 0.37
CA ALA A 196 -16.37 -12.22 0.32
C ALA A 196 -16.37 -12.93 1.67
N GLU A 197 -16.78 -14.20 1.71
CA GLU A 197 -16.49 -15.05 2.85
C GLU A 197 -14.97 -15.14 3.00
N VAL A 198 -14.46 -14.94 4.22
CA VAL A 198 -13.04 -15.13 4.49
C VAL A 198 -12.73 -16.59 4.25
N GLY A 199 -12.05 -16.88 3.14
CA GLY A 199 -11.68 -18.24 2.77
C GLY A 199 -10.94 -18.91 3.93
N ARG A 200 -11.28 -20.17 4.22
CA ARG A 200 -10.66 -20.95 5.31
C ARG A 200 -9.14 -20.87 5.20
N CYS A 201 -8.47 -20.61 6.30
CA CYS A 201 -7.01 -20.68 6.39
C CYS A 201 -6.50 -22.07 5.98
N MET A 202 -5.76 -22.14 4.88
CA MET A 202 -5.11 -23.38 4.42
C MET A 202 -3.65 -23.50 4.88
N MET A 203 -2.99 -22.38 5.21
CA MET A 203 -1.58 -22.34 5.60
C MET A 203 -1.38 -21.78 7.01
N GLN A 204 -1.49 -22.66 7.99
CA GLN A 204 -1.11 -22.36 9.38
C GLN A 204 0.36 -22.70 9.63
N SER A 205 0.91 -22.14 10.71
CA SER A 205 2.26 -22.45 11.17
C SER A 205 2.29 -22.95 12.61
N ARG A 206 3.19 -23.91 12.86
CA ARG A 206 3.46 -24.46 14.19
C ARG A 206 4.87 -24.09 14.66
N SER A 207 5.04 -24.02 15.98
CA SER A 207 6.36 -23.79 16.59
C SER A 207 7.26 -25.01 16.42
N VAL A 208 8.52 -24.79 16.04
CA VAL A 208 9.56 -25.85 16.05
C VAL A 208 10.70 -25.53 17.03
N GLY A 209 10.48 -24.55 17.92
CA GLY A 209 11.46 -24.12 18.93
C GLY A 209 12.34 -22.96 18.45
N ARG A 210 13.02 -22.30 19.41
CA ARG A 210 13.94 -21.15 19.17
C ARG A 210 13.36 -20.04 18.29
N GLY A 211 12.05 -19.79 18.41
CA GLY A 211 11.35 -18.77 17.62
C GLY A 211 11.02 -19.15 16.18
N LYS A 212 11.46 -20.32 15.69
CA LYS A 212 11.21 -20.80 14.33
C LYS A 212 9.81 -21.39 14.17
N ARG A 213 9.30 -21.30 12.94
CA ARG A 213 7.98 -21.78 12.52
C ARG A 213 8.12 -22.71 11.31
N GLN A 214 7.20 -23.65 11.17
CA GLN A 214 7.05 -24.49 9.99
C GLN A 214 5.57 -24.54 9.59
N ALA A 215 5.29 -24.59 8.29
CA ALA A 215 3.94 -24.81 7.78
C ALA A 215 3.37 -26.15 8.27
N THR A 216 2.06 -26.19 8.51
CA THR A 216 1.35 -27.40 8.96
C THR A 216 0.77 -28.22 7.82
N ALA A 217 0.74 -27.67 6.61
CA ALA A 217 0.12 -28.27 5.44
C ALA A 217 1.00 -28.08 4.19
N ARG A 218 0.68 -28.81 3.13
CA ARG A 218 1.25 -28.58 1.79
C ARG A 218 0.65 -27.31 1.19
N CYS A 219 1.38 -26.70 0.26
CA CYS A 219 0.91 -25.53 -0.48
C CYS A 219 -0.45 -25.80 -1.15
N PRO A 220 -1.41 -24.87 -1.06
CA PRO A 220 -2.62 -24.90 -1.86
C PRO A 220 -2.35 -24.87 -3.37
N SER A 221 -1.28 -24.17 -3.78
CA SER A 221 -0.80 -24.20 -5.16
C SER A 221 -0.22 -25.56 -5.52
N THR A 222 -0.54 -26.04 -6.73
CA THR A 222 0.05 -27.25 -7.30
C THR A 222 1.42 -27.00 -7.95
N HIS A 223 1.82 -25.73 -8.11
CA HIS A 223 3.04 -25.35 -8.81
C HIS A 223 4.30 -25.47 -7.96
N THR A 224 4.17 -25.48 -6.64
CA THR A 224 5.32 -25.56 -5.73
C THR A 224 5.05 -26.44 -4.54
N TYR A 225 6.11 -27.08 -4.05
CA TYR A 225 6.10 -27.84 -2.80
C TYR A 225 6.79 -27.09 -1.66
N HIS A 226 7.41 -25.93 -1.94
CA HIS A 226 8.11 -25.12 -0.97
C HIS A 226 7.12 -24.35 -0.09
N ASN A 227 6.97 -24.78 1.16
CA ASN A 227 6.06 -24.19 2.15
C ASN A 227 6.81 -23.51 3.30
N ASP A 228 7.99 -22.95 3.00
CA ASP A 228 8.81 -22.26 3.99
C ASP A 228 8.06 -21.07 4.61
N ILE A 229 8.19 -20.92 5.93
CA ILE A 229 7.55 -19.85 6.69
C ILE A 229 8.55 -18.71 6.88
N TYR A 230 8.18 -17.53 6.39
CA TYR A 230 8.95 -16.31 6.54
C TYR A 230 8.39 -15.47 7.68
N GLN A 231 9.26 -15.11 8.64
CA GLN A 231 8.91 -14.29 9.80
C GLN A 231 9.61 -12.94 9.74
N SER A 232 8.99 -11.92 10.34
CA SER A 232 9.59 -10.60 10.48
C SER A 232 10.26 -10.39 11.84
N THR A 233 11.22 -9.46 11.87
CA THR A 233 11.68 -8.82 13.11
C THR A 233 10.53 -8.02 13.75
N PRO A 234 10.61 -7.66 15.05
CA PRO A 234 9.61 -6.80 15.68
C PRO A 234 9.28 -5.55 14.84
N PRO A 235 7.99 -5.24 14.60
CA PRO A 235 7.61 -4.02 13.91
C PRO A 235 7.82 -2.80 14.80
N TYR A 236 8.06 -1.65 14.16
CA TYR A 236 8.18 -0.35 14.82
C TYR A 236 7.45 0.72 14.01
N ARG A 237 7.05 1.79 14.71
CA ARG A 237 6.44 2.96 14.11
C ARG A 237 7.53 3.98 13.78
N LEU A 238 7.46 4.58 12.60
CA LEU A 238 8.27 5.75 12.24
C LEU A 238 7.60 7.04 12.73
N SER A 239 8.42 8.06 12.92
CA SER A 239 7.94 9.42 13.15
C SER A 239 7.30 10.02 11.89
N SER A 240 6.60 11.14 12.08
CA SER A 240 6.09 11.97 10.97
C SER A 240 7.12 12.88 10.33
N ASN A 241 8.39 12.74 10.71
CA ASN A 241 9.46 13.49 10.11
C ASN A 241 9.78 12.93 8.71
N GLU A 242 9.54 13.75 7.68
CA GLU A 242 9.83 13.43 6.28
C GLU A 242 11.23 12.84 6.11
N LYS A 243 12.25 13.46 6.72
CA LYS A 243 13.64 13.05 6.55
C LYS A 243 13.95 11.72 7.23
N GLU A 244 13.33 11.42 8.37
CA GLU A 244 13.50 10.12 9.03
C GLU A 244 12.87 8.99 8.20
N ILE A 245 11.72 9.25 7.57
CA ILE A 245 11.09 8.31 6.63
C ILE A 245 11.99 8.09 5.41
N MET A 246 12.51 9.18 4.82
CA MET A 246 13.45 9.11 3.70
C MET A 246 14.71 8.30 4.05
N LYS A 247 15.30 8.55 5.22
CA LYS A 247 16.49 7.84 5.71
C LYS A 247 16.21 6.37 5.92
N GLU A 248 15.08 6.03 6.53
CA GLU A 248 14.65 4.65 6.71
C GLU A 248 14.48 3.93 5.37
N ILE A 249 13.87 4.60 4.38
CA ILE A 249 13.70 4.05 3.04
C ILE A 249 15.06 3.82 2.38
N VAL A 250 16.01 4.75 2.54
CA VAL A 250 17.37 4.64 2.00
C VAL A 250 18.15 3.50 2.65
N ASP A 251 18.07 3.34 3.96
CA ASP A 251 18.88 2.34 4.66
C ASP A 251 18.30 0.94 4.53
N ASN A 252 16.97 0.83 4.66
CA ASN A 252 16.30 -0.44 4.93
C ASN A 252 15.25 -0.83 3.88
N GLY A 253 15.04 -0.01 2.85
CA GLY A 253 14.07 -0.28 1.79
C GLY A 253 12.65 0.21 2.08
N PRO A 254 11.68 -0.17 1.23
CA PRO A 254 10.31 0.34 1.29
C PRO A 254 9.65 0.28 2.67
N VAL A 255 8.74 1.21 2.90
CA VAL A 255 7.97 1.34 4.15
C VAL A 255 6.47 1.29 3.88
N GLN A 256 5.69 0.93 4.89
CA GLN A 256 4.23 0.91 4.78
C GLN A 256 3.65 2.20 5.34
N ALA A 257 2.68 2.78 4.63
CA ALA A 257 1.94 3.95 5.09
C ALA A 257 0.43 3.75 4.94
N ILE A 258 -0.35 4.48 5.74
CA ILE A 258 -1.80 4.57 5.60
C ILE A 258 -2.13 5.92 4.95
N LEU A 259 -2.90 5.87 3.86
CA LEU A 259 -3.45 7.00 3.14
C LEU A 259 -4.94 7.13 3.44
N GLU A 260 -5.39 8.38 3.58
CA GLU A 260 -6.81 8.73 3.54
C GLU A 260 -7.21 8.95 2.08
N VAL A 261 -8.16 8.14 1.61
CA VAL A 261 -8.58 8.11 0.22
C VAL A 261 -9.96 8.72 0.10
N HIS A 262 -10.05 9.75 -0.72
CA HIS A 262 -11.29 10.47 -1.03
C HIS A 262 -11.83 10.07 -2.41
N GLU A 263 -13.02 10.57 -2.72
CA GLU A 263 -13.74 10.30 -3.98
C GLU A 263 -12.91 10.66 -5.23
N ASP A 264 -12.13 11.74 -5.17
CA ASP A 264 -11.28 12.23 -6.26
C ASP A 264 -10.10 11.30 -6.58
N PHE A 265 -9.69 10.46 -5.63
CA PHE A 265 -8.59 9.52 -5.85
C PHE A 265 -8.95 8.40 -6.82
N PHE A 266 -10.23 8.01 -6.91
CA PHE A 266 -10.66 6.92 -7.82
C PHE A 266 -10.52 7.27 -9.30
N VAL A 267 -10.45 8.55 -9.62
CA VAL A 267 -10.26 9.02 -11.00
C VAL A 267 -8.83 9.46 -11.27
N TYR A 268 -7.95 9.52 -10.27
CA TYR A 268 -6.57 9.94 -10.44
C TYR A 268 -5.82 9.03 -11.43
N LYS A 269 -5.20 9.64 -12.45
CA LYS A 269 -4.44 8.96 -13.52
C LYS A 269 -2.94 9.18 -13.40
N SER A 270 -2.54 10.44 -13.29
CA SER A 270 -1.14 10.82 -13.30
C SER A 270 -0.93 12.23 -12.77
N GLY A 271 0.32 12.53 -12.43
CA GLY A 271 0.71 13.80 -11.84
C GLY A 271 1.05 13.64 -10.37
N ILE A 272 0.84 14.70 -9.58
CA ILE A 272 1.08 14.65 -8.13
C ILE A 272 -0.26 14.78 -7.44
N TYR A 273 -0.77 13.67 -6.90
CA TYR A 273 -2.03 13.67 -6.17
C TYR A 273 -1.95 14.51 -4.91
N LYS A 274 -2.93 15.41 -4.81
CA LYS A 274 -3.25 16.18 -3.62
C LYS A 274 -4.77 16.22 -3.55
N HIS A 275 -5.33 15.81 -2.41
CA HIS A 275 -6.77 15.89 -2.23
C HIS A 275 -7.22 17.35 -2.42
N THR A 276 -8.16 17.53 -3.33
CA THR A 276 -8.83 18.80 -3.55
C THR A 276 -10.20 18.71 -2.92
N ASP A 277 -10.69 19.78 -2.29
CA ASP A 277 -12.05 19.79 -1.73
C ASP A 277 -13.09 19.94 -2.87
N VAL A 278 -13.04 19.06 -3.89
CA VAL A 278 -14.01 18.99 -4.99
C VAL A 278 -15.42 18.71 -4.49
N SER A 279 -15.55 18.20 -3.27
CA SER A 279 -16.81 18.02 -2.55
C SER A 279 -17.04 19.13 -1.50
N PHE A 280 -16.42 20.32 -1.61
CA PHE A 280 -16.59 21.36 -0.60
C PHE A 280 -18.05 21.78 -0.43
N THR A 281 -18.79 21.77 -1.54
CA THR A 281 -20.22 22.08 -1.61
C THR A 281 -21.09 21.02 -0.92
N LYS A 282 -20.58 19.80 -0.76
CA LYS A 282 -21.25 18.75 0.02
C LYS A 282 -21.01 19.01 1.50
N PRO A 283 -22.06 18.97 2.35
CA PRO A 283 -21.91 18.95 3.79
C PRO A 283 -20.92 17.86 4.25
N PRO A 284 -20.14 18.06 5.33
CA PRO A 284 -19.09 17.14 5.76
C PRO A 284 -19.54 15.67 5.92
N HIS A 285 -20.80 15.43 6.31
CA HIS A 285 -21.35 14.07 6.47
C HIS A 285 -21.62 13.34 5.15
N TYR A 286 -21.67 14.05 4.02
CA TYR A 286 -21.77 13.46 2.68
C TYR A 286 -20.42 13.29 1.99
N ARG A 287 -19.32 13.78 2.58
CA ARG A 287 -17.97 13.61 2.03
C ARG A 287 -17.45 12.23 2.41
N LYS A 288 -17.43 11.32 1.43
CA LYS A 288 -17.02 9.95 1.68
C LYS A 288 -15.50 9.80 1.53
N HIS A 289 -14.89 9.17 2.53
CA HIS A 289 -13.48 8.83 2.55
C HIS A 289 -13.30 7.53 3.34
N ASN A 290 -12.21 6.82 3.07
CA ASN A 290 -11.81 5.66 3.84
C ASN A 290 -10.29 5.48 3.78
N THR A 291 -9.73 4.62 4.61
CA THR A 291 -8.28 4.43 4.70
C THR A 291 -7.78 3.24 3.88
N HIS A 292 -6.63 3.42 3.25
CA HIS A 292 -5.97 2.41 2.41
C HIS A 292 -4.47 2.44 2.65
N SER A 293 -3.86 1.28 2.90
CA SER A 293 -2.42 1.18 3.12
C SER A 293 -1.66 0.94 1.83
N VAL A 294 -0.54 1.62 1.68
CA VAL A 294 0.33 1.59 0.50
C VAL A 294 1.76 1.25 0.88
N ARG A 295 2.54 0.79 -0.11
CA ARG A 295 3.99 0.62 0.00
C ARG A 295 4.68 1.85 -0.60
N ILE A 296 5.44 2.60 0.20
CA ILE A 296 6.25 3.74 -0.28
C ILE A 296 7.61 3.20 -0.74
N THR A 297 8.00 3.54 -1.97
CA THR A 297 9.22 3.04 -2.62
C THR A 297 10.22 4.13 -2.98
N GLY A 298 9.84 5.40 -2.84
CA GLY A 298 10.74 6.50 -3.16
C GLY A 298 10.09 7.86 -3.05
N TRP A 299 10.78 8.88 -3.56
CA TRP A 299 10.34 10.27 -3.58
C TRP A 299 11.02 11.03 -4.71
N GLY A 300 10.52 12.23 -4.98
CA GLY A 300 11.12 13.17 -5.90
C GLY A 300 10.63 14.60 -5.71
N GLU A 301 11.18 15.48 -6.53
CA GLU A 301 10.89 16.90 -6.55
C GLU A 301 10.56 17.34 -7.98
N ASP A 302 9.37 17.88 -8.19
CA ASP A 302 8.92 18.45 -9.45
C ASP A 302 9.06 19.98 -9.39
N ARG A 303 9.90 20.56 -10.24
CA ARG A 303 10.04 22.01 -10.33
C ARG A 303 8.92 22.60 -11.20
N ASN A 304 8.27 23.64 -10.69
CA ASN A 304 7.25 24.39 -11.42
C ASN A 304 7.89 25.54 -12.22
N TYR A 305 7.14 26.05 -13.19
CA TYR A 305 7.58 27.18 -14.03
C TYR A 305 7.80 28.47 -13.25
N ASP A 306 7.14 28.64 -12.11
CA ASP A 306 7.30 29.77 -11.18
C ASP A 306 8.53 29.63 -10.25
N GLY A 307 9.33 28.55 -10.42
CA GLY A 307 10.50 28.26 -9.60
C GLY A 307 10.19 27.54 -8.28
N THR A 308 8.92 27.32 -7.93
CA THR A 308 8.53 26.53 -6.76
C THR A 308 8.80 25.04 -6.98
N THR A 309 9.01 24.29 -5.90
CA THR A 309 9.31 22.85 -5.94
C THR A 309 8.24 22.07 -5.21
N ASN A 310 7.58 21.17 -5.94
CA ASN A 310 6.59 20.25 -5.42
C ASN A 310 7.26 18.91 -5.11
N LYS A 311 7.49 18.65 -3.83
CA LYS A 311 7.90 17.32 -3.35
C LYS A 311 6.78 16.32 -3.53
N TYR A 312 7.13 15.06 -3.76
CA TYR A 312 6.19 13.94 -3.81
C TYR A 312 6.84 12.63 -3.34
N TRP A 313 6.01 11.72 -2.87
CA TRP A 313 6.34 10.32 -2.60
C TRP A 313 5.91 9.43 -3.76
N THR A 314 6.69 8.39 -4.05
CA THR A 314 6.32 7.34 -4.98
C THR A 314 5.76 6.16 -4.18
N SER A 315 4.47 5.86 -4.40
CA SER A 315 3.77 4.75 -3.75
C SER A 315 3.32 3.70 -4.77
N VAL A 316 3.32 2.46 -4.31
CA VAL A 316 2.75 1.33 -5.03
C VAL A 316 1.42 0.96 -4.35
N HIS A 317 0.38 0.93 -5.17
CA HIS A 317 -0.96 0.49 -4.79
C HIS A 317 -1.15 -0.96 -5.20
N HIS A 318 -1.97 -1.66 -4.43
CA HIS A 318 -2.33 -3.04 -4.62
C HIS A 318 -3.82 -3.12 -4.87
#